data_AF-A0A066S0L0-F1
#
_entry.id   AF-A0A066S0L0-F1
#
_cell.length_a   1.000
_cell.length_b   1.000
_cell.length_c   1.000
_cell.angle_alpha   90.00
_cell.angle_beta   90.00
_cell.angle_gamma   90.00
#
_symmetry.space_group_name_H-M   'P 1'
#
loop_
_entity.id
_entity.type
_entity.pdbx_description
1 polymer ?
#
loop_
_entity_poly.entity_id
_entity_poly.type
_entity_poly.pdbx_seq_one_letter_code
_entity_poly.pdbx_strand_id
1 'polypeptide(L)'
;MRKWSIPTWLVVATGLLLNIISALMTNFFIDGATMDAGQLIQQQSNNDKLISLTWQQIESIERKREVTLSLLTLSQSSQTLLPEPVQNELLRELHAWQEMRFEAVTVEHLPDIMAAMNREQEHLREKINQLYIENLSLGEHYTELMSDISGLRNLALFLQVIGLAMVLARDLSRKQDLPYQ
;
A
#
# COMPACT_ATOMS: atom_id res chain seq x y z
N MET A 1 59.64 -1.83 26.40
CA MET A 1 58.20 -1.71 26.04
C MET A 1 58.08 -1.96 24.54
N ARG A 2 57.52 -3.11 24.15
CA ARG A 2 57.49 -3.58 22.75
C ARG A 2 56.44 -2.79 21.98
N LYS A 3 56.85 -1.81 21.16
CA LYS A 3 55.95 -1.05 20.28
C LYS A 3 55.30 -2.03 19.28
N TRP A 4 54.01 -2.29 19.44
CA TRP A 4 53.22 -2.96 18.41
C TRP A 4 53.09 -1.99 17.24
N SER A 5 53.90 -2.20 16.20
CA SER A 5 53.72 -1.54 14.92
C SER A 5 52.74 -2.39 14.12
N ILE A 6 51.55 -1.84 13.85
CA ILE A 6 50.60 -2.45 12.92
C ILE A 6 51.18 -2.24 11.51
N PRO A 7 51.36 -3.31 10.71
CA PRO A 7 51.87 -3.17 9.35
C PRO A 7 50.92 -2.32 8.51
N THR A 8 51.45 -1.28 7.84
CA THR A 8 50.63 -0.33 7.07
C THR A 8 49.80 -1.00 5.97
N TRP A 9 50.30 -2.10 5.37
CA TRP A 9 49.54 -2.88 4.38
C TRP A 9 48.24 -3.47 4.98
N LEU A 10 48.27 -3.88 6.24
CA LEU A 10 47.11 -4.49 6.91
C LEU A 10 45.98 -3.47 7.08
N VAL A 11 46.32 -2.21 7.39
CA VAL A 11 45.36 -1.10 7.52
C VAL A 11 44.65 -0.85 6.18
N VAL A 12 45.40 -0.86 5.08
CA VAL A 12 44.87 -0.65 3.73
C VAL A 12 43.98 -1.81 3.30
N ALA A 13 44.43 -3.06 3.53
CA ALA A 13 43.65 -4.24 3.20
C ALA A 13 42.32 -4.26 3.96
N THR A 14 42.34 -3.90 5.24
CA THR A 14 41.13 -3.77 6.07
C THR A 14 40.22 -2.67 5.52
N GLY A 15 40.75 -1.50 5.16
CA GLY A 15 39.96 -0.40 4.59
C GLY A 15 39.30 -0.73 3.25
N LEU A 16 40.00 -1.49 2.38
CA LEU A 16 39.42 -2.00 1.13
C LEU A 16 38.32 -3.03 1.40
N LEU A 17 38.53 -3.94 2.37
CA LEU A 17 37.54 -4.94 2.76
C LEU A 17 36.27 -4.27 3.27
N LEU A 18 36.37 -3.25 4.13
CA LEU A 18 35.20 -2.51 4.62
C LEU A 18 34.40 -1.84 3.49
N ASN A 19 35.08 -1.28 2.49
CA ASN A 19 34.41 -0.70 1.32
C ASN A 19 33.69 -1.77 0.49
N ILE A 20 34.30 -2.95 0.31
CA ILE A 20 33.66 -4.06 -0.40
C ILE A 20 32.42 -4.54 0.35
N ILE A 21 32.52 -4.72 1.68
CA ILE A 21 31.36 -5.08 2.51
C ILE A 21 30.25 -4.04 2.38
N SER A 22 30.59 -2.75 2.46
CA SER A 22 29.61 -1.67 2.27
C SER A 22 28.92 -1.78 0.91
N ALA A 23 29.66 -2.03 -0.17
CA ALA A 23 29.07 -2.15 -1.51
C ALA A 23 28.14 -3.37 -1.62
N LEU A 24 28.53 -4.51 -1.02
CA LEU A 24 27.71 -5.71 -0.98
C LEU A 24 26.45 -5.50 -0.14
N MET A 25 26.55 -4.81 1.00
CA MET A 25 25.40 -4.44 1.82
C MET A 25 24.39 -3.63 1.04
N THR A 26 24.85 -2.63 0.29
CA THR A 26 23.97 -1.81 -0.54
C THR A 26 23.23 -2.65 -1.58
N ASN A 27 23.97 -3.43 -2.38
CA ASN A 27 23.38 -4.17 -3.49
C ASN A 27 22.45 -5.30 -3.04
N PHE A 28 22.85 -6.10 -2.04
CA PHE A 28 22.11 -7.31 -1.67
C PHE A 28 21.05 -7.09 -0.61
N PHE A 29 21.25 -6.14 0.32
CA PHE A 29 20.34 -5.98 1.46
C PHE A 29 19.50 -4.70 1.34
N ILE A 30 20.14 -3.55 1.08
CA ILE A 30 19.44 -2.26 1.06
C ILE A 30 18.52 -2.16 -0.16
N ASP A 31 19.03 -2.49 -1.35
CA ASP A 31 18.25 -2.34 -2.59
C ASP A 31 17.08 -3.32 -2.64
N GLY A 32 17.29 -4.57 -2.22
CA GLY A 32 16.23 -5.58 -2.11
C GLY A 32 15.13 -5.17 -1.13
N ALA A 33 15.49 -4.80 0.10
CA ALA A 33 14.52 -4.34 1.09
C ALA A 33 13.79 -3.06 0.64
N THR A 34 14.47 -2.16 -0.07
CA THR A 34 13.83 -0.95 -0.64
C THR A 34 12.77 -1.30 -1.69
N MET A 35 13.03 -2.34 -2.51
CA MET A 35 12.05 -2.83 -3.48
C MET A 35 10.82 -3.42 -2.77
N ASP A 36 11.04 -4.25 -1.74
CA ASP A 36 9.96 -4.85 -0.95
C ASP A 36 9.11 -3.77 -0.26
N ALA A 37 9.74 -2.74 0.32
CA ALA A 37 9.06 -1.58 0.87
C ALA A 37 8.20 -0.86 -0.19
N GLY A 38 8.71 -0.74 -1.43
CA GLY A 38 7.96 -0.19 -2.56
C GLY A 38 6.72 -1.01 -2.91
N GLN A 39 6.78 -2.35 -2.80
CA GLN A 39 5.62 -3.22 -3.04
C GLN A 39 4.51 -2.99 -2.00
N LEU A 40 4.86 -2.78 -0.73
CA LEU A 40 3.88 -2.48 0.33
C LEU A 40 3.11 -1.18 0.03
N ILE A 41 3.81 -0.12 -0.39
CA ILE A 41 3.18 1.14 -0.79
C ILE A 41 2.29 0.96 -2.03
N GLN A 42 2.74 0.16 -2.99
CA GLN A 42 1.95 -0.12 -4.19
C GLN A 42 0.65 -0.87 -3.85
N GLN A 43 0.72 -1.84 -2.93
CA GLN A 43 -0.44 -2.55 -2.41
C GLN A 43 -1.39 -1.58 -1.68
N GLN A 44 -0.87 -0.71 -0.82
CA GLN A 44 -1.66 0.30 -0.12
C GLN A 44 -2.41 1.20 -1.10
N SER A 45 -1.73 1.68 -2.14
CA SER A 45 -2.34 2.50 -3.21
C SER A 45 -3.40 1.73 -4.00
N ASN A 46 -3.21 0.43 -4.24
CA ASN A 46 -4.21 -0.39 -4.91
C ASN A 46 -5.46 -0.57 -4.05
N ASN A 47 -5.27 -0.81 -2.75
CA ASN A 47 -6.35 -0.91 -1.78
C ASN A 47 -7.13 0.41 -1.65
N ASP A 48 -6.47 1.56 -1.65
CA ASP A 48 -7.15 2.87 -1.64
C ASP A 48 -8.04 3.07 -2.88
N LYS A 49 -7.58 2.62 -4.06
CA LYS A 49 -8.41 2.62 -5.28
C LYS A 49 -9.61 1.70 -5.12
N LEU A 50 -9.42 0.50 -4.58
CA LEU A 50 -10.51 -0.45 -4.33
C LEU A 50 -11.52 0.09 -3.33
N ILE A 51 -11.08 0.77 -2.27
CA ILE A 51 -11.96 1.46 -1.31
C ILE A 51 -12.79 2.52 -2.03
N SER A 52 -12.17 3.37 -2.85
CA SER A 52 -12.86 4.41 -3.62
C SER A 52 -13.92 3.82 -4.57
N LEU A 53 -13.56 2.78 -5.33
CA LEU A 53 -14.50 2.07 -6.20
C LEU A 53 -15.66 1.43 -5.42
N THR A 54 -15.37 0.89 -4.24
CA THR A 54 -16.39 0.26 -3.38
C THR A 54 -17.33 1.32 -2.81
N TRP A 55 -16.84 2.50 -2.44
CA TRP A 55 -17.67 3.64 -2.07
C TRP A 55 -18.60 4.10 -3.20
N GLN A 56 -18.10 4.16 -4.43
CA GLN A 56 -18.92 4.49 -5.60
C GLN A 56 -20.05 3.47 -5.83
N GLN A 57 -19.81 2.19 -5.53
CA GLN A 57 -20.85 1.16 -5.59
C GLN A 57 -21.92 1.38 -4.52
N ILE A 58 -21.53 1.71 -3.29
CA ILE A 58 -22.48 2.05 -2.21
C ILE A 58 -23.34 3.26 -2.62
N GLU A 59 -22.73 4.30 -3.18
CA GLU A 59 -23.45 5.49 -3.65
C GLU A 59 -24.39 5.15 -4.81
N SER A 60 -23.97 4.28 -5.73
CA SER A 60 -24.83 3.79 -6.80
C SER A 60 -26.07 3.07 -6.25
N ILE A 61 -25.92 2.26 -5.19
CA ILE A 61 -27.06 1.63 -4.50
C ILE A 61 -27.99 2.69 -3.92
N GLU A 62 -27.44 3.73 -3.29
CA GLU A 62 -28.24 4.80 -2.70
C GLU A 62 -29.05 5.57 -3.76
N ARG A 63 -28.41 5.92 -4.88
CA ARG A 63 -29.08 6.60 -5.99
C ARG A 63 -30.21 5.74 -6.56
N LYS A 64 -30.00 4.43 -6.71
CA LYS A 64 -31.06 3.51 -7.17
C LYS A 64 -32.20 3.38 -6.16
N ARG A 65 -31.89 3.37 -4.86
CA ARG A 65 -32.90 3.43 -3.79
C ARG A 65 -33.77 4.67 -3.95
N GLU A 66 -33.15 5.84 -4.08
CA GLU A 66 -33.84 7.13 -4.24
C GLU A 66 -34.74 7.14 -5.49
N VAL A 67 -34.23 6.66 -6.63
CA VAL A 67 -35.00 6.55 -7.88
C VAL A 67 -36.20 5.62 -7.71
N THR A 68 -35.99 4.44 -7.11
CA THR A 68 -37.05 3.44 -6.89
C THR A 68 -38.16 4.00 -5.99
N LEU A 69 -37.77 4.64 -4.87
CA LEU A 69 -38.72 5.25 -3.94
C LEU A 69 -39.48 6.42 -4.60
N SER A 70 -38.79 7.24 -5.40
CA SER A 70 -39.41 8.37 -6.11
C SER A 70 -40.45 7.88 -7.13
N LEU A 71 -40.11 6.87 -7.91
CA LEU A 71 -41.00 6.28 -8.91
C LEU A 71 -42.21 5.60 -8.26
N LEU A 72 -42.01 4.87 -7.16
CA LEU A 72 -43.10 4.27 -6.41
C LEU A 72 -44.02 5.32 -5.78
N THR A 73 -43.45 6.38 -5.20
CA THR A 73 -44.23 7.49 -4.63
C THR A 73 -45.09 8.17 -5.68
N LEU A 74 -44.53 8.44 -6.87
CA LEU A 74 -45.27 9.01 -8.00
C LEU A 74 -46.39 8.08 -8.51
N SER A 75 -46.14 6.77 -8.55
CA SER A 75 -47.15 5.78 -8.94
C SER A 75 -48.31 5.72 -7.94
N GLN A 76 -48.01 5.80 -6.64
CA GLN A 76 -49.03 5.85 -5.59
C GLN A 76 -49.83 7.15 -5.62
N SER A 77 -49.17 8.30 -5.75
CA SER A 77 -49.86 9.61 -5.75
C SER A 77 -50.78 9.76 -6.96
N SER A 78 -50.40 9.20 -8.09
CA SER A 78 -51.14 9.29 -9.35
C SER A 78 -52.19 8.19 -9.50
N GLN A 79 -52.21 7.19 -8.61
CA GLN A 79 -53.02 5.96 -8.70
C GLN A 79 -52.84 5.22 -10.06
N THR A 80 -51.72 5.45 -10.73
CA THR A 80 -51.37 4.85 -12.02
C THR A 80 -50.17 3.94 -11.83
N LEU A 81 -50.26 2.72 -12.37
CA LEU A 81 -49.14 1.80 -12.41
C LEU A 81 -47.96 2.41 -13.18
N LEU A 82 -46.73 2.02 -12.79
CA LEU A 82 -45.55 2.38 -13.55
C LEU A 82 -45.67 1.86 -14.99
N PRO A 83 -45.30 2.66 -16.01
CA PRO A 83 -45.25 2.17 -17.38
C PRO A 83 -44.38 0.93 -17.48
N GLU A 84 -44.86 -0.10 -18.19
CA GLU A 84 -44.18 -1.39 -18.36
C GLU A 84 -42.69 -1.26 -18.80
N PRO A 85 -42.31 -0.34 -19.71
CA PRO A 85 -40.90 -0.17 -20.09
C PRO A 85 -40.01 0.26 -18.93
N VAL A 86 -40.52 1.11 -18.02
CA VAL A 86 -39.79 1.62 -16.86
C VAL A 86 -39.65 0.54 -15.79
N GLN A 87 -40.72 -0.23 -15.58
CA GLN A 87 -40.71 -1.35 -14.64
C GLN A 87 -39.73 -2.44 -15.07
N ASN A 88 -39.72 -2.79 -16.37
CA ASN A 88 -38.79 -3.78 -16.91
C ASN A 88 -37.32 -3.34 -16.81
N GLU A 89 -37.03 -2.04 -17.02
CA GLU A 89 -35.69 -1.49 -16.82
C GLU A 89 -35.24 -1.60 -15.35
N LEU A 90 -36.08 -1.14 -14.42
CA LEU A 90 -35.80 -1.22 -12.98
C LEU A 90 -35.55 -2.66 -12.54
N LEU A 91 -36.41 -3.60 -12.97
CA LEU A 91 -36.24 -5.01 -12.66
C LEU A 91 -34.91 -5.53 -13.22
N ARG A 92 -34.58 -5.23 -14.48
CA ARG A 92 -33.29 -5.62 -15.07
C ARG A 92 -32.11 -5.12 -14.25
N GLU A 93 -32.13 -3.86 -13.82
CA GLU A 93 -31.05 -3.31 -13.00
C GLU A 93 -30.97 -3.95 -11.60
N LEU A 94 -32.11 -4.24 -10.98
CA LEU A 94 -32.17 -4.92 -9.68
C LEU A 94 -31.70 -6.37 -9.76
N HIS A 95 -32.08 -7.09 -10.82
CA HIS A 95 -31.64 -8.47 -11.08
C HIS A 95 -30.14 -8.56 -11.41
N ALA A 96 -29.53 -7.51 -11.94
CA ALA A 96 -28.10 -7.50 -12.24
C ALA A 96 -27.24 -7.58 -10.96
N TRP A 97 -27.81 -7.22 -9.81
CA TRP A 97 -27.09 -7.15 -8.53
C TRP A 97 -27.39 -8.31 -7.60
N GLN A 98 -28.40 -9.13 -7.91
CA GLN A 98 -28.84 -10.17 -7.00
C GLN A 98 -29.37 -11.40 -7.71
N GLU A 99 -29.15 -12.57 -7.12
CA GLU A 99 -29.79 -13.81 -7.55
C GLU A 99 -31.32 -13.80 -7.28
N MET A 100 -31.80 -12.88 -6.44
CA MET A 100 -33.22 -12.71 -6.16
C MET A 100 -33.96 -12.10 -7.34
N ARG A 101 -34.99 -12.82 -7.78
CA ARG A 101 -35.90 -12.37 -8.84
C ARG A 101 -37.14 -11.75 -8.23
N PHE A 102 -37.24 -10.43 -8.29
CA PHE A 102 -38.49 -9.71 -8.05
C PHE A 102 -39.41 -9.85 -9.27
N GLU A 103 -40.67 -10.22 -9.06
CA GLU A 103 -41.66 -10.32 -10.15
C GLU A 103 -42.21 -8.95 -10.55
N ALA A 104 -42.25 -8.00 -9.61
CA ALA A 104 -42.68 -6.63 -9.87
C ALA A 104 -42.09 -5.65 -8.85
N VAL A 105 -41.82 -4.42 -9.29
CA VAL A 105 -41.49 -3.30 -8.38
C VAL A 105 -42.80 -2.68 -7.91
N THR A 106 -43.30 -3.14 -6.76
CA THR A 106 -44.52 -2.64 -6.11
C THR A 106 -44.25 -2.29 -4.65
N VAL A 107 -45.18 -1.57 -4.02
CA VAL A 107 -45.07 -1.18 -2.59
C VAL A 107 -45.03 -2.42 -1.68
N GLU A 108 -45.65 -3.53 -2.09
CA GLU A 108 -45.66 -4.79 -1.34
C GLU A 108 -44.27 -5.43 -1.28
N HIS A 109 -43.51 -5.39 -2.37
CA HIS A 109 -42.16 -5.96 -2.46
C HIS A 109 -41.05 -4.97 -2.06
N LEU A 110 -41.41 -3.72 -1.77
CA LEU A 110 -40.46 -2.68 -1.38
C LEU A 110 -39.62 -3.04 -0.15
N PRO A 111 -40.18 -3.64 0.92
CA PRO A 111 -39.38 -4.07 2.07
C PRO A 111 -38.28 -5.07 1.69
N ASP A 112 -38.57 -6.01 0.79
CA ASP A 112 -37.61 -7.02 0.33
C ASP A 112 -36.51 -6.40 -0.51
N ILE A 113 -36.86 -5.48 -1.42
CA ILE A 113 -35.90 -4.71 -2.23
C ILE A 113 -34.98 -3.87 -1.32
N MET A 114 -35.54 -3.21 -0.31
CA MET A 114 -34.75 -2.41 0.63
C MET A 114 -33.84 -3.25 1.50
N ALA A 115 -34.32 -4.40 1.99
CA ALA A 115 -33.52 -5.35 2.75
C ALA A 115 -32.36 -5.90 1.89
N ALA A 116 -32.62 -6.21 0.63
CA ALA A 116 -31.62 -6.62 -0.34
C ALA A 116 -30.54 -5.55 -0.54
N MET A 117 -30.92 -4.31 -0.78
CA MET A 117 -29.97 -3.19 -0.92
C MET A 117 -29.13 -2.97 0.34
N ASN A 118 -29.75 -3.08 1.53
CA ASN A 118 -29.05 -2.93 2.80
C ASN A 118 -28.01 -4.04 3.02
N ARG A 119 -28.34 -5.29 2.67
CA ARG A 119 -27.39 -6.41 2.76
C ARG A 119 -26.18 -6.18 1.86
N GLU A 120 -26.39 -5.71 0.63
CA GLU A 120 -25.27 -5.41 -0.27
C GLU A 120 -24.45 -4.21 0.21
N GLN A 121 -25.08 -3.13 0.68
CA GLN A 121 -24.36 -2.00 1.27
C GLN A 121 -23.51 -2.44 2.47
N GLU A 122 -24.01 -3.35 3.31
CA GLU A 122 -23.25 -3.88 4.44
C GLU A 122 -22.05 -4.71 3.99
N HIS A 123 -22.22 -5.60 3.01
CA HIS A 123 -21.13 -6.37 2.42
C HIS A 123 -20.03 -5.47 1.83
N LEU A 124 -20.41 -4.39 1.12
CA LEU A 124 -19.47 -3.42 0.57
C LEU A 124 -18.75 -2.61 1.67
N ARG A 125 -19.45 -2.24 2.75
CA ARG A 125 -18.83 -1.55 3.91
C ARG A 125 -17.82 -2.44 4.62
N GLU A 126 -18.15 -3.71 4.82
CA GLU A 126 -17.24 -4.66 5.43
C GLU A 126 -16.00 -4.86 4.56
N LYS A 127 -16.15 -4.91 3.23
CA LYS A 127 -15.02 -4.91 2.30
C LYS A 127 -14.13 -3.67 2.44
N ILE A 128 -14.72 -2.48 2.56
CA ILE A 128 -13.96 -1.23 2.81
C ILE A 128 -13.20 -1.33 4.12
N ASN A 129 -13.84 -1.82 5.18
CA ASN A 129 -13.23 -1.99 6.49
C ASN A 129 -12.02 -2.93 6.44
N GLN A 130 -12.15 -4.07 5.77
CA GLN A 130 -11.06 -5.03 5.58
C GLN A 130 -9.88 -4.41 4.82
N LEU A 131 -10.13 -3.73 3.70
CA LEU A 131 -9.10 -3.05 2.92
C LEU A 131 -8.41 -1.93 3.73
N TYR A 132 -9.16 -1.22 4.56
CA TYR A 132 -8.62 -0.17 5.42
C TYR A 132 -7.70 -0.74 6.50
N ILE A 133 -8.12 -1.82 7.19
CA ILE A 133 -7.31 -2.51 8.19
C ILE A 133 -6.03 -3.08 7.56
N GLU A 134 -6.14 -3.69 6.36
CA GLU A 134 -4.99 -4.16 5.61
C GLU A 134 -4.03 -3.01 5.29
N ASN A 135 -4.53 -1.84 4.89
CA ASN A 135 -3.70 -0.66 4.62
C ASN A 135 -2.96 -0.13 5.86
N LEU A 136 -3.59 -0.17 7.03
CA LEU A 136 -2.92 0.17 8.29
C LEU A 136 -1.77 -0.80 8.55
N SER A 137 -2.01 -2.11 8.44
CA SER A 137 -1.00 -3.15 8.60
C SER A 137 0.15 -2.97 7.59
N LEU A 138 -0.15 -2.74 6.31
CA LEU A 138 0.87 -2.47 5.28
C LEU A 138 1.72 -1.23 5.61
N GLY A 139 1.09 -0.17 6.14
CA GLY A 139 1.77 1.04 6.56
C GLY A 139 2.71 0.83 7.75
N GLU A 140 2.31 0.01 8.71
CA GLU A 140 3.14 -0.39 9.85
C GLU A 140 4.38 -1.17 9.39
N HIS A 141 4.18 -2.22 8.58
CA HIS A 141 5.27 -3.02 8.01
C HIS A 141 6.22 -2.18 7.16
N TYR A 142 5.70 -1.25 6.35
CA TYR A 142 6.53 -0.33 5.57
C TYR A 142 7.40 0.54 6.48
N THR A 143 6.83 1.07 7.56
CA THR A 143 7.53 1.94 8.50
C THR A 143 8.65 1.19 9.23
N GLU A 144 8.37 -0.03 9.68
CA GLU A 144 9.37 -0.92 10.30
C GLU A 144 10.50 -1.22 9.33
N LEU A 145 10.17 -1.67 8.12
CA LEU A 145 11.15 -2.01 7.09
C LEU A 145 12.01 -0.80 6.68
N MET A 146 11.41 0.39 6.57
CA MET A 146 12.14 1.61 6.24
C MET A 146 13.09 2.04 7.37
N SER A 147 12.73 1.77 8.63
CA SER A 147 13.61 1.96 9.79
C SER A 147 14.85 1.07 9.68
N ASP A 148 14.67 -0.21 9.37
CA ASP A 148 15.75 -1.18 9.21
C ASP A 148 16.66 -0.82 8.02
N ILE A 149 16.07 -0.47 6.88
CA ILE A 149 16.80 0.01 5.69
C ILE A 149 17.66 1.22 6.04
N SER A 150 17.11 2.16 6.82
CA SER A 150 17.84 3.36 7.25
C SER A 150 19.03 3.00 8.15
N GLY A 151 18.84 2.05 9.07
CA GLY A 151 19.92 1.49 9.89
C GLY A 151 21.04 0.86 9.06
N LEU A 152 20.69 0.00 8.10
CA LEU A 152 21.65 -0.64 7.20
C LEU A 152 22.39 0.37 6.33
N ARG A 153 21.69 1.39 5.82
CA ARG A 153 22.29 2.47 5.02
C ARG A 153 23.30 3.27 5.84
N ASN A 154 22.96 3.62 7.07
CA ASN A 154 23.89 4.33 7.96
C ASN A 154 25.12 3.48 8.28
N LEU A 155 24.95 2.17 8.51
CA LEU A 155 26.06 1.24 8.74
C LEU A 155 26.96 1.13 7.50
N ALA A 156 26.39 0.95 6.31
CA ALA A 156 27.15 0.89 5.07
C ALA A 156 27.98 2.17 4.86
N LEU A 157 27.34 3.35 4.99
CA LEU A 157 28.02 4.64 4.89
C LEU A 157 29.16 4.78 5.92
N PHE A 158 28.94 4.35 7.15
CA PHE A 158 29.98 4.36 8.18
C PHE A 158 31.19 3.48 7.80
N LEU A 159 30.94 2.26 7.33
CA LEU A 159 31.99 1.35 6.85
C LEU A 159 32.76 1.97 5.68
N GLN A 160 32.07 2.64 4.76
CA GLN A 160 32.68 3.31 3.62
C GLN A 160 33.58 4.47 4.05
N VAL A 161 33.11 5.34 4.96
CA VAL A 161 33.87 6.48 5.48
C VAL A 161 35.13 6.01 6.22
N ILE A 162 35.00 5.01 7.11
CA ILE A 162 36.16 4.44 7.81
C ILE A 162 37.11 3.75 6.83
N GLY A 163 36.57 3.00 5.88
CA GLY A 163 37.36 2.31 4.86
C GLY A 163 38.23 3.29 4.07
N LEU A 164 37.64 4.39 3.60
CA LEU A 164 38.36 5.47 2.93
C LEU A 164 39.39 6.14 3.83
N ALA A 165 39.02 6.46 5.08
CA ALA A 165 39.94 7.07 6.04
C ALA A 165 41.18 6.19 6.31
N MET A 166 41.01 4.87 6.43
CA MET A 166 42.13 3.93 6.60
C MET A 166 43.04 3.86 5.37
N VAL A 167 42.46 3.87 4.17
CA VAL A 167 43.25 3.91 2.93
C VAL A 167 44.03 5.22 2.81
N LEU A 168 43.42 6.36 3.17
CA LEU A 168 44.07 7.68 3.15
C LEU A 168 45.13 7.83 4.26
N ALA A 169 44.90 7.26 5.44
CA ALA A 169 45.84 7.31 6.57
C ALA A 169 47.20 6.67 6.21
N ARG A 170 47.22 5.67 5.31
CA ARG A 170 48.45 5.13 4.74
C ARG A 170 49.29 6.21 4.04
N ASP A 171 48.64 7.01 3.21
CA ASP A 171 49.34 8.03 2.40
C ASP A 171 49.89 9.16 3.29
N LEU A 172 49.23 9.46 4.42
CA LEU A 172 49.75 10.36 5.44
C LEU A 172 50.97 9.77 6.17
N SER A 173 50.94 8.48 6.53
CA SER A 173 52.07 7.80 7.19
C SER A 173 53.32 7.76 6.30
N ARG A 174 53.19 7.54 4.99
CA ARG A 174 54.33 7.57 4.06
C ARG A 174 54.99 8.94 3.94
N LYS A 175 54.24 10.03 4.12
CA LYS A 175 54.77 11.40 3.99
C LYS A 175 55.65 11.82 5.16
N GLN A 176 55.53 11.16 6.32
CA GLN A 176 56.38 11.41 7.50
C GLN A 176 57.75 10.71 7.44
N ASP A 177 57.90 9.67 6.61
CA ASP A 177 59.14 8.90 6.47
C ASP A 177 60.13 9.49 5.45
N LEU A 178 59.79 10.60 4.80
CA LEU A 178 60.70 11.33 3.91
C LEU A 178 61.56 12.29 4.75
N PRO A 179 62.90 12.11 4.84
CA PRO A 179 63.76 13.09 5.48
C PRO A 179 63.70 14.40 4.69
N TYR A 180 63.66 15.53 5.40
CA TYR A 180 63.92 16.86 4.84
C TYR A 180 65.21 16.79 4.00
N GLN A 181 65.05 16.89 2.68
CA GLN A 181 66.06 17.37 1.75
C GLN A 181 65.56 18.66 1.15
#